data_AF-A0A9D6N1S3-F1
#
_entry.id   AF-A0A9D6N1S3-F1
#
_cell.length_a   1.000
_cell.length_b   1.000
_cell.length_c   1.000
_cell.angle_alpha   90.00
_cell.angle_beta   90.00
_cell.angle_gamma   90.00
#
_symmetry.space_group_name_H-M   'P 1'
#
loop_
_entity.id
_entity.type
_entity.pdbx_description
1 polymer ?
#
loop_
_entity_poly.entity_id
_entity_poly.type
_entity_poly.pdbx_seq_one_letter_code
_entity_poly.pdbx_strand_id
1 'polypeptide(L)'
;MDFTNGFTAQALEGFQKCISSLEIPPDQGWFSRYAIARIRHESGLSDLRSIIQGYAEAYDFCPARLEPVAHLARLYREQGDQQTAYELSRLVLTTPRPDESALFLEAVVYDLLLPLEFVLACRSLGRGSESAHVAEYLLALPELPGAVRQLVLGNKDDLSHSYRSEYLTFVLPGWWET
;
A
#
# COMPACT_ATOMS: atom_id res chain seq x y z
N MET A 1 -32.70 8.94 -7.00
CA MET A 1 -32.37 8.41 -5.66
C MET A 1 -31.11 7.58 -5.83
N ASP A 2 -29.97 8.09 -5.41
CA ASP A 2 -28.71 7.33 -5.42
C ASP A 2 -28.73 6.31 -4.30
N PHE A 3 -29.11 5.07 -4.62
CA PHE A 3 -29.14 3.97 -3.68
C PHE A 3 -27.76 3.66 -3.10
N THR A 4 -26.68 3.91 -3.86
CA THR A 4 -25.28 3.74 -3.44
C THR A 4 -24.91 4.64 -2.25
N ASN A 5 -25.39 5.88 -2.22
CA ASN A 5 -25.07 6.83 -1.15
C ASN A 5 -25.66 6.42 0.21
N GLY A 6 -26.82 5.75 0.21
CA GLY A 6 -27.46 5.26 1.42
C GLY A 6 -26.68 4.13 2.09
N PHE A 7 -26.15 3.18 1.32
CA PHE A 7 -25.37 2.06 1.84
C PHE A 7 -24.01 2.51 2.40
N THR A 8 -23.36 3.47 1.73
CA THR A 8 -22.09 4.07 2.18
C THR A 8 -22.24 4.73 3.55
N ALA A 9 -23.31 5.50 3.76
CA ALA A 9 -23.57 6.17 5.03
C ALA A 9 -23.87 5.17 6.17
N GLN A 10 -24.69 4.15 5.89
CA GLN A 10 -24.99 3.09 6.86
C GLN A 10 -23.75 2.28 7.25
N ALA A 11 -22.88 1.96 6.27
CA ALA A 11 -21.63 1.26 6.53
C ALA A 11 -20.69 2.10 7.42
N LEU A 12 -20.53 3.40 7.13
CA LEU A 12 -19.73 4.31 7.95
C LEU A 12 -20.25 4.37 9.39
N GLU A 13 -21.56 4.53 9.58
CA GLU A 13 -22.18 4.56 10.91
C GLU A 13 -21.94 3.24 11.67
N GLY A 14 -22.05 2.09 10.98
CA GLY A 14 -21.78 0.78 11.53
C GLY A 14 -20.34 0.65 12.04
N PHE A 15 -19.34 1.01 11.23
CA PHE A 15 -17.95 0.96 11.65
C PHE A 15 -17.61 1.99 12.74
N GLN A 16 -18.23 3.17 12.73
CA GLN A 16 -18.08 4.18 13.78
C GLN A 16 -18.62 3.69 15.13
N LYS A 17 -19.76 3.00 15.14
CA LYS A 17 -20.28 2.33 16.33
C LYS A 17 -19.39 1.17 16.77
N CYS A 18 -18.79 0.47 15.81
CA CYS A 18 -17.82 -0.58 16.12
C CYS A 18 -16.65 0.01 16.89
N ILE A 19 -15.99 1.08 16.40
CA ILE A 19 -14.81 1.67 17.06
C ILE A 19 -15.10 2.34 18.42
N SER A 20 -16.36 2.66 18.73
CA SER A 20 -16.74 3.27 20.02
C SER A 20 -17.09 2.24 21.10
N SER A 21 -17.14 0.96 20.76
CA SER A 21 -17.36 -0.12 21.74
C SER A 21 -16.13 -0.31 22.64
N LEU A 22 -16.36 -0.63 23.92
CA LEU A 22 -15.29 -0.81 24.91
C LEU A 22 -14.53 -2.14 24.75
N GLU A 23 -15.13 -3.14 24.08
CA GLU A 23 -14.62 -4.52 24.01
C GLU A 23 -14.34 -4.99 22.58
N ILE A 24 -13.75 -4.14 21.74
CA ILE A 24 -13.49 -4.47 20.34
C ILE A 24 -12.20 -5.29 20.24
N PRO A 25 -12.20 -6.47 19.59
CA PRO A 25 -10.98 -7.19 19.26
C PRO A 25 -10.02 -6.32 18.43
N PRO A 26 -8.69 -6.43 18.62
CA PRO A 26 -7.71 -5.59 17.90
C PRO A 26 -7.88 -5.61 16.38
N ASP A 27 -8.01 -6.78 15.76
CA ASP A 27 -8.17 -6.90 14.30
C ASP A 27 -9.44 -6.22 13.79
N GLN A 28 -10.54 -6.35 14.53
CA GLN A 28 -11.81 -5.70 14.18
C GLN A 28 -11.72 -4.17 14.37
N GLY A 29 -11.02 -3.72 15.42
CA GLY A 29 -10.76 -2.31 15.67
C GLY A 29 -9.89 -1.68 14.58
N TRP A 30 -8.87 -2.38 14.13
CA TRP A 30 -8.03 -1.96 13.01
C TRP A 30 -8.84 -1.93 11.71
N PHE A 31 -9.51 -3.02 11.37
CA PHE A 31 -10.25 -3.13 10.11
C PHE A 31 -11.35 -2.09 10.01
N SER A 32 -12.05 -1.78 11.11
CA SER A 32 -13.08 -0.74 11.13
C SER A 32 -12.50 0.65 10.82
N ARG A 33 -11.32 0.99 11.35
CA ARG A 33 -10.64 2.26 11.04
C ARG A 33 -10.23 2.31 9.57
N TYR A 34 -9.60 1.24 9.08
CA TYR A 34 -9.20 1.11 7.69
C TYR A 34 -10.40 1.18 6.72
N ALA A 35 -11.51 0.50 7.05
CA ALA A 35 -12.73 0.51 6.25
C ALA A 35 -13.38 1.90 6.20
N ILE A 36 -13.41 2.64 7.32
CA ILE A 36 -13.88 4.04 7.32
C ILE A 36 -13.05 4.89 6.35
N ALA A 37 -11.73 4.76 6.38
CA ALA A 37 -10.84 5.50 5.48
C ALA A 37 -11.09 5.13 4.00
N ARG A 38 -11.21 3.83 3.69
CA ARG A 38 -11.55 3.35 2.34
C ARG A 38 -12.89 3.87 1.85
N ILE A 39 -13.93 3.79 2.67
CA ILE A 39 -15.27 4.27 2.29
C ILE A 39 -15.24 5.79 2.01
N ARG A 40 -14.55 6.56 2.85
CA ARG A 40 -14.36 8.00 2.62
C ARG A 40 -13.64 8.27 1.30
N HIS A 41 -12.61 7.48 0.99
CA HIS A 41 -11.85 7.57 -0.25
C HIS A 41 -12.71 7.22 -1.49
N GLU A 42 -13.37 6.07 -1.47
CA GLU A 42 -14.11 5.53 -2.62
C GLU A 42 -15.44 6.26 -2.88
N SER A 43 -16.05 6.86 -1.85
CA SER A 43 -17.30 7.62 -2.01
C SER A 43 -17.11 8.97 -2.69
N GLY A 44 -15.89 9.53 -2.72
CA GLY A 44 -15.62 10.88 -3.23
C GLY A 44 -16.30 12.01 -2.45
N LEU A 45 -16.90 11.71 -1.29
CA LEU A 45 -17.61 12.67 -0.46
C LEU A 45 -16.72 13.36 0.58
N SER A 46 -15.50 12.85 0.77
CA SER A 46 -14.53 13.39 1.73
C SER A 46 -13.41 14.13 0.99
N ASP A 47 -12.91 15.20 1.61
CA ASP A 47 -11.73 15.88 1.12
C ASP A 47 -10.46 15.03 1.33
N LEU A 48 -9.43 15.33 0.54
CA LEU A 48 -8.18 14.58 0.55
C LEU A 48 -7.50 14.54 1.93
N ARG A 49 -7.56 15.62 2.72
CA ARG A 49 -6.94 15.65 4.05
C ARG A 49 -7.64 14.66 4.98
N SER A 50 -8.97 14.62 4.97
CA SER A 50 -9.75 13.66 5.76
C SER A 50 -9.47 12.20 5.37
N ILE A 51 -9.22 11.94 4.08
CA ILE A 51 -8.84 10.60 3.58
C ILE A 51 -7.45 10.21 4.08
N ILE A 52 -6.46 11.08 3.91
CA ILE A 52 -5.08 10.87 4.38
C ILE A 52 -5.07 10.62 5.89
N GLN A 53 -5.77 11.46 6.65
CA GLN A 53 -5.87 11.30 8.10
C GLN A 53 -6.47 9.94 8.49
N GLY A 54 -7.53 9.50 7.81
CA GLY A 54 -8.15 8.21 8.11
C GLY A 54 -7.21 7.02 7.89
N TYR A 55 -6.42 7.03 6.81
CA TYR A 55 -5.43 5.97 6.59
C TYR A 55 -4.25 6.06 7.57
N ALA A 56 -3.81 7.27 7.92
CA ALA A 56 -2.78 7.46 8.94
C ALA A 56 -3.23 6.93 10.31
N GLU A 57 -4.46 7.23 10.73
CA GLU A 57 -5.05 6.72 11.97
C GLU A 57 -5.16 5.18 11.98
N ALA A 58 -5.48 4.56 10.83
CA ALA A 58 -5.50 3.10 10.71
C ALA A 58 -4.10 2.49 10.81
N TYR A 59 -3.09 3.14 10.21
CA TYR A 59 -1.69 2.72 10.31
C TYR A 59 -1.13 2.89 11.73
N ASP A 60 -1.38 4.03 12.37
CA ASP A 60 -0.95 4.29 13.76
C ASP A 60 -1.54 3.27 14.75
N PHE A 61 -2.75 2.79 14.47
CA PHE A 61 -3.38 1.75 15.28
C PHE A 61 -2.71 0.37 15.13
N CYS A 62 -2.20 0.03 13.94
CA CYS A 62 -1.44 -1.20 13.72
C CYS A 62 -0.35 -1.02 12.65
N PRO A 63 0.87 -0.60 13.04
CA PRO A 63 1.96 -0.33 12.09
C PRO A 63 2.47 -1.56 11.33
N ALA A 64 2.15 -2.77 11.79
CA ALA A 64 2.45 -4.01 11.09
C ALA A 64 1.54 -4.26 9.88
N ARG A 65 0.43 -3.51 9.76
CA ARG A 65 -0.54 -3.63 8.66
C ARG A 65 -0.33 -2.50 7.67
N LEU A 66 0.22 -2.83 6.50
CA LEU A 66 0.60 -1.88 5.46
C LEU A 66 -0.50 -1.59 4.43
N GLU A 67 -1.70 -2.17 4.58
CA GLU A 67 -2.85 -1.84 3.73
C GLU A 67 -3.12 -0.32 3.64
N PRO A 68 -3.14 0.45 4.75
CA PRO A 68 -3.31 1.91 4.69
C PRO A 68 -2.12 2.60 4.01
N VAL A 69 -0.91 2.07 4.19
CA VAL A 69 0.33 2.62 3.62
C VAL A 69 0.31 2.56 2.09
N ALA A 70 -0.21 1.49 1.50
CA ALA A 70 -0.33 1.38 0.05
C ALA A 70 -1.25 2.45 -0.55
N HIS A 71 -2.38 2.73 0.11
CA HIS A 71 -3.27 3.81 -0.32
C HIS A 71 -2.62 5.18 -0.14
N LEU A 72 -1.93 5.42 0.98
CA LEU A 72 -1.21 6.66 1.22
C LEU A 72 -0.09 6.89 0.19
N ALA A 73 0.75 5.88 -0.06
CA ALA A 73 1.83 5.97 -1.03
C ALA A 73 1.30 6.33 -2.43
N ARG A 74 0.22 5.66 -2.85
CA ARG A 74 -0.47 5.97 -4.11
C ARG A 74 -1.02 7.40 -4.13
N LEU A 75 -1.71 7.83 -3.07
CA LEU A 75 -2.28 9.18 -2.97
C LEU A 75 -1.19 10.24 -3.11
N TYR A 76 -0.09 10.13 -2.34
CA TYR A 76 1.03 11.07 -2.44
C TYR A 76 1.67 11.06 -3.82
N ARG A 77 1.85 9.88 -4.45
CA ARG A 77 2.36 9.77 -5.82
C ARG A 77 1.45 10.50 -6.82
N GLU A 78 0.14 10.30 -6.73
CA GLU A 78 -0.85 10.94 -7.61
C GLU A 78 -0.92 12.45 -7.40
N GLN A 79 -0.60 12.95 -6.20
CA GLN A 79 -0.43 14.39 -5.93
C GLN A 79 0.93 14.96 -6.39
N GLY A 80 1.82 14.13 -6.92
CA GLY A 80 3.15 14.54 -7.37
C GLY A 80 4.23 14.52 -6.29
N ASP A 81 3.89 14.18 -5.04
CA ASP A 81 4.87 14.05 -3.94
C ASP A 81 5.53 12.66 -3.96
N GLN A 82 6.48 12.52 -4.88
CA GLN A 82 7.20 11.26 -5.10
C GLN A 82 8.08 10.87 -3.91
N GLN A 83 8.57 11.85 -3.15
CA GLN A 83 9.44 11.61 -2.00
C GLN A 83 8.64 10.96 -0.86
N THR A 84 7.47 11.51 -0.52
CA THR A 84 6.59 10.90 0.50
C THR A 84 6.09 9.53 0.04
N ALA A 85 5.72 9.38 -1.25
CA ALA A 85 5.35 8.09 -1.81
C ALA A 85 6.47 7.04 -1.66
N TYR A 86 7.72 7.42 -1.93
CA TYR A 86 8.89 6.56 -1.74
C TYR A 86 9.10 6.18 -0.27
N GLU A 87 9.02 7.14 0.66
CA GLU A 87 9.22 6.90 2.09
C GLU A 87 8.17 5.97 2.70
N LEU A 88 6.93 6.06 2.24
CA LEU A 88 5.85 5.16 2.65
C LEU A 88 6.02 3.78 2.00
N SER A 89 6.22 3.73 0.69
CA SER A 89 6.25 2.46 -0.04
C SER A 89 7.47 1.59 0.29
N ARG A 90 8.62 2.18 0.63
CA ARG A 90 9.81 1.43 1.06
C ARG A 90 9.61 0.64 2.36
N LEU A 91 8.53 0.89 3.11
CA LEU A 91 8.20 0.08 4.30
C LEU A 91 7.94 -1.38 3.95
N VAL A 92 7.60 -1.68 2.69
CA VAL A 92 7.48 -3.07 2.18
C VAL A 92 8.79 -3.86 2.28
N LEU A 93 9.94 -3.17 2.33
CA LEU A 93 11.26 -3.80 2.39
C LEU A 93 11.64 -4.22 3.81
N THR A 94 11.01 -3.64 4.83
CA THR A 94 11.41 -3.81 6.23
C THR A 94 10.32 -4.37 7.12
N THR A 95 9.06 -4.30 6.69
CA THR A 95 7.92 -4.76 7.47
C THR A 95 7.58 -6.20 7.08
N PRO A 96 7.58 -7.14 8.03
CA PRO A 96 7.15 -8.50 7.77
C PRO A 96 5.71 -8.55 7.25
N ARG A 97 5.45 -9.44 6.29
CA ARG A 97 4.09 -9.74 5.85
C ARG A 97 3.28 -10.32 7.03
N PRO A 98 2.03 -9.88 7.25
CA PRO A 98 1.16 -10.50 8.26
C PRO A 98 0.93 -11.99 7.98
N ASP A 99 0.73 -12.78 9.03
CA ASP A 99 0.34 -14.19 8.94
C ASP A 99 -0.96 -14.35 8.14
N GLU A 100 -1.09 -15.43 7.36
CA GLU A 100 -2.32 -15.76 6.64
C GLU A 100 -3.53 -15.96 7.56
N SER A 101 -3.31 -16.27 8.84
CA SER A 101 -4.38 -16.33 9.85
C SER A 101 -4.93 -14.95 10.23
N ALA A 102 -4.29 -13.86 9.81
CA ALA A 102 -4.74 -12.51 10.12
C ALA A 102 -6.11 -12.23 9.47
N LEU A 103 -7.07 -11.80 10.28
CA LEU A 103 -8.38 -11.44 9.77
C LEU A 103 -8.28 -10.23 8.83
N PHE A 104 -9.12 -10.25 7.78
CA PHE A 104 -9.27 -9.18 6.79
C PHE A 104 -7.99 -8.78 6.05
N LEU A 105 -7.04 -9.70 5.90
CA LEU A 105 -5.78 -9.47 5.17
C LEU A 105 -6.03 -9.26 3.66
N GLU A 106 -5.56 -8.13 3.13
CA GLU A 106 -5.54 -7.88 1.68
C GLU A 106 -4.18 -8.30 1.10
N ALA A 107 -3.99 -9.60 0.84
CA ALA A 107 -2.71 -10.16 0.37
C ALA A 107 -2.13 -9.41 -0.86
N VAL A 108 -3.00 -8.97 -1.78
CA VAL A 108 -2.62 -8.21 -2.98
C VAL A 108 -1.85 -6.91 -2.66
N VAL A 109 -2.07 -6.31 -1.49
CA VAL A 109 -1.32 -5.13 -1.05
C VAL A 109 0.17 -5.45 -0.94
N TYR A 110 0.48 -6.57 -0.30
CA TYR A 110 1.84 -7.00 -0.01
C TYR A 110 2.49 -7.62 -1.25
N ASP A 111 1.71 -8.38 -2.00
CA ASP A 111 2.23 -9.14 -3.14
C ASP A 111 2.41 -8.28 -4.38
N LEU A 112 1.65 -7.19 -4.52
CA LEU A 112 1.61 -6.41 -5.75
C LEU A 112 1.55 -4.89 -5.51
N LEU A 113 0.56 -4.39 -4.77
CA LEU A 113 0.26 -2.95 -4.81
C LEU A 113 1.35 -2.10 -4.17
N LEU A 114 1.79 -2.41 -2.96
CA LEU A 114 2.83 -1.65 -2.27
C LEU A 114 4.21 -1.81 -2.94
N PRO A 115 4.64 -3.03 -3.35
CA PRO A 115 5.84 -3.18 -4.18
C PRO A 115 5.80 -2.35 -5.46
N LEU A 116 4.64 -2.28 -6.14
CA LEU A 116 4.48 -1.48 -7.36
C LEU A 116 4.62 0.02 -7.07
N GLU A 117 4.02 0.50 -6.00
CA GLU A 117 4.17 1.90 -5.57
C GLU A 117 5.65 2.23 -5.26
N PHE A 118 6.40 1.30 -4.68
CA PHE A 118 7.84 1.47 -4.44
C PHE A 118 8.65 1.57 -5.73
N VAL A 119 8.41 0.67 -6.69
CA VAL A 119 9.04 0.70 -8.02
C VAL A 119 8.73 2.01 -8.74
N LEU A 120 7.47 2.46 -8.69
CA LEU A 120 7.04 3.70 -9.31
C LEU A 120 7.69 4.93 -8.69
N ALA A 121 7.72 5.02 -7.36
CA ALA A 121 8.34 6.15 -6.67
C ALA A 121 9.85 6.19 -6.92
N CYS A 122 10.52 5.03 -6.91
CA CYS A 122 11.94 4.93 -7.28
C CYS A 122 12.20 5.42 -8.70
N ARG A 123 11.33 5.07 -9.66
CA ARG A 123 11.42 5.57 -11.04
C ARG A 123 11.40 7.09 -11.09
N SER A 124 10.40 7.69 -10.46
CA SER A 124 10.21 9.14 -10.51
C SER A 124 11.36 9.91 -9.87
N LEU A 125 12.04 9.31 -8.91
CA LEU A 125 13.19 9.89 -8.20
C LEU A 125 14.55 9.55 -8.82
N GLY A 126 14.59 8.78 -9.92
CA GLY A 126 15.85 8.31 -10.51
C GLY A 126 16.60 7.28 -9.65
N ARG A 127 15.90 6.63 -8.72
CA ARG A 127 16.42 5.63 -7.76
C ARG A 127 16.17 4.19 -8.23
N GLY A 128 16.22 3.94 -9.53
CA GLY A 128 15.89 2.62 -10.10
C GLY A 128 16.67 1.49 -9.45
N SER A 129 17.95 1.71 -9.09
CA SER A 129 18.82 0.69 -8.47
C SER A 129 18.26 0.14 -7.15
N GLU A 130 17.52 0.94 -6.39
CA GLU A 130 16.91 0.53 -5.14
C GLU A 130 15.70 -0.39 -5.35
N SER A 131 15.01 -0.28 -6.49
CA SER A 131 13.83 -1.06 -6.82
C SER A 131 14.09 -2.26 -7.71
N ALA A 132 15.35 -2.53 -8.10
CA ALA A 132 15.70 -3.57 -9.07
C ALA A 132 15.18 -4.96 -8.66
N HIS A 133 15.46 -5.39 -7.43
CA HIS A 133 15.02 -6.70 -6.93
C HIS A 133 13.49 -6.78 -6.79
N VAL A 134 12.84 -5.68 -6.39
CA VAL A 134 11.38 -5.60 -6.26
C VAL A 134 10.72 -5.67 -7.64
N ALA A 135 11.30 -5.01 -8.65
CA ALA A 135 10.84 -5.09 -10.02
C ALA A 135 10.99 -6.52 -10.59
N GLU A 136 12.09 -7.20 -10.28
CA GLU A 136 12.29 -8.61 -10.66
C GLU A 136 11.26 -9.54 -10.02
N TYR A 137 11.03 -9.37 -8.72
CA TYR A 137 9.96 -10.07 -8.01
C TYR A 137 8.60 -9.86 -8.68
N LEU A 138 8.21 -8.62 -8.97
CA LEU A 138 6.94 -8.33 -9.64
C LEU A 138 6.85 -8.99 -11.03
N LEU A 139 7.92 -8.95 -11.81
CA LEU A 139 7.96 -9.55 -13.14
C LEU A 139 7.90 -11.09 -13.09
N ALA A 140 8.30 -11.71 -11.99
CA ALA A 140 8.18 -13.15 -11.78
C ALA A 140 6.74 -13.60 -11.44
N LEU A 141 5.85 -12.67 -11.07
CA LEU A 141 4.45 -13.00 -10.80
C LEU A 141 3.76 -13.52 -12.09
N PRO A 142 3.16 -14.72 -12.06
CA PRO A 142 2.60 -15.35 -13.26
C PRO A 142 1.42 -14.56 -13.84
N GLU A 143 0.56 -14.05 -12.97
CA GLU A 143 -0.69 -13.35 -13.33
C GLU A 143 -0.55 -11.82 -13.28
N LEU A 144 0.66 -11.28 -13.47
CA LEU A 144 0.86 -9.82 -13.48
C LEU A 144 0.13 -9.20 -14.71
N PRO A 145 -0.82 -8.27 -14.51
CA PRO A 145 -1.53 -7.64 -15.61
C PRO A 145 -0.58 -6.99 -16.62
N GLY A 146 -0.82 -7.16 -17.92
CA GLY A 146 0.10 -6.73 -18.98
C GLY A 146 0.49 -5.25 -18.91
N ALA A 147 -0.46 -4.37 -18.56
CA ALA A 147 -0.18 -2.94 -18.36
C ALA A 147 0.80 -2.69 -17.20
N VAL A 148 0.65 -3.41 -16.09
CA VAL A 148 1.55 -3.32 -14.93
C VAL A 148 2.93 -3.89 -15.29
N ARG A 149 2.97 -5.01 -16.02
CA ARG A 149 4.23 -5.60 -16.51
C ARG A 149 5.04 -4.62 -17.35
N GLN A 150 4.41 -3.94 -18.30
CA GLN A 150 5.08 -2.93 -19.14
C GLN A 150 5.60 -1.75 -18.32
N LEU A 151 4.83 -1.32 -17.33
CA LEU A 151 5.22 -0.25 -16.42
C LEU A 151 6.45 -0.63 -15.58
N VAL A 152 6.51 -1.87 -15.07
CA VAL A 152 7.66 -2.38 -14.31
C VAL A 152 8.90 -2.56 -15.20
N LEU A 153 8.74 -3.07 -16.43
CA LEU A 153 9.84 -3.19 -17.39
C LEU A 153 10.46 -1.82 -17.70
N GLY A 154 9.63 -0.80 -17.91
CA GLY A 154 10.11 0.57 -18.16
C GLY A 154 10.85 1.21 -16.98
N ASN A 155 10.76 0.65 -15.76
CA ASN A 155 11.61 1.04 -14.63
C ASN A 155 12.95 0.27 -14.61
N LYS A 156 12.94 -1.00 -15.04
CA LYS A 156 14.15 -1.83 -15.09
C LYS A 156 15.17 -1.31 -16.10
N ASP A 157 14.74 -0.75 -17.22
CA ASP A 157 15.64 -0.27 -18.27
C ASP A 157 16.47 0.95 -17.85
N ASP A 158 15.95 1.79 -16.93
CA ASP A 158 16.67 2.94 -16.34
C ASP A 158 17.90 2.51 -15.52
N LEU A 159 17.98 1.23 -15.10
CA LEU A 159 19.13 0.66 -14.37
C LEU A 159 20.39 0.53 -15.23
N SER A 160 20.24 0.41 -16.54
CA SER A 160 21.37 0.15 -17.45
C SER A 160 22.34 1.32 -17.58
N HIS A 161 22.01 2.50 -17.03
CA HIS A 161 22.85 3.71 -17.09
C HIS A 161 23.47 4.12 -15.75
N SER A 162 23.13 3.47 -14.64
CA SER A 162 23.62 3.83 -13.30
C SER A 162 24.11 2.59 -12.53
N TYR A 163 25.21 2.00 -13.00
CA TYR A 163 25.86 0.87 -12.30
C TYR A 163 27.06 1.36 -11.47
N ARG A 164 26.91 1.33 -10.14
CA ARG A 164 28.01 1.09 -9.18
C ARG A 164 27.51 0.18 -8.03
N SER A 165 27.73 -1.11 -8.24
CA SER A 165 28.10 -2.24 -7.36
C SER A 165 28.03 -2.19 -5.81
N GLU A 166 27.34 -1.28 -5.13
CA GLU A 166 27.40 -1.21 -3.64
C GLU A 166 26.08 -1.54 -2.90
N TYR A 167 24.96 -1.75 -3.60
CA TYR A 167 23.66 -1.98 -2.94
C TYR A 167 23.26 -3.45 -2.78
N LEU A 168 24.14 -4.41 -3.07
CA LEU A 168 23.85 -5.86 -3.01
C LEU A 168 23.72 -6.47 -1.60
N THR A 169 23.55 -5.66 -0.55
CA THR A 169 23.51 -6.18 0.84
C THR A 169 22.20 -5.90 1.58
N PHE A 170 21.13 -5.48 0.89
CA PHE A 170 19.80 -5.46 1.51
C PHE A 170 19.08 -6.76 1.19
N VAL A 171 19.30 -7.77 2.05
CA VAL A 171 18.46 -8.96 2.11
C VAL A 171 17.09 -8.47 2.56
N LEU A 172 16.19 -8.28 1.58
CA LEU A 172 14.78 -8.12 1.86
C LEU A 172 14.32 -9.36 2.68
N PRO A 173 13.30 -9.25 3.57
CA PRO A 173 12.84 -10.38 4.36
C PRO A 173 12.47 -11.54 3.45
N GLY A 174 13.22 -12.65 3.50
CA GLY A 174 13.17 -13.81 2.57
C GLY A 174 11.88 -14.63 2.55
N TRP A 175 10.73 -14.01 2.28
CA TRP A 175 9.41 -14.64 2.27
C TRP A 175 8.99 -15.03 0.83
N TRP A 176 9.83 -14.75 -0.18
CA TRP A 176 9.73 -15.25 -1.56
C TRP A 176 10.71 -16.42 -1.85
N GLU A 177 11.41 -16.94 -0.84
CA GLU A 177 12.37 -18.05 -1.00
C GLU A 177 11.77 -19.44 -0.68
N THR A 178 10.45 -19.56 -0.57
CA THR A 178 9.74 -20.85 -0.38
C THR A 178 8.85 -21.17 -1.56
#